data_AF-A0A6L8V6A8-F1
#
_entry.id   AF-A0A6L8V6A8-F1
#
_cell.length_a   1.000
_cell.length_b   1.000
_cell.length_c   1.000
_cell.angle_alpha   90.00
_cell.angle_beta   90.00
_cell.angle_gamma   90.00
#
_symmetry.space_group_name_H-M   'P 1'
#
loop_
_entity.id
_entity.type
_entity.pdbx_description
1 polymer ?
#
loop_
_entity_poly.entity_id
_entity_poly.type
_entity_poly.pdbx_seq_one_letter_code
_entity_poly.pdbx_strand_id
1 'polypeptide(L)'
;MILERHTIQRTGQRLQAPSLRLERAKNNLWTASILGDDNHSIYLHSRYNPTSEAERFASVQCSGIAEDVPDRIIVYGVGCGHHLEAIIKQTTSMGVAIEAWESNVTAFLEVEDAGVLTQLVDDPRLTFVVSDNLQVFVNRMATWESNSVYFIIHEPSLRIVPEHLEPLKRVLQDYLIHQNSAIINRNLMQENFERNTQQNWRSITAFNSIHSKPIILISAGPSLSKTMDLLAEASKHCLLGAVGTAAPLLFKNGIQPDFIIMTDPQPKMIEQLEHWESRDIPLFFLSTLYWEVVNRYEGPKFILFQEGYPPAEKMATLQGEPLLRTGGSVSTTLFSLARLLGLGPITLIGQDLAYTDNQTHVEGTHLFQKWEQQAVGERVLAYDRQGTVVAPRNLLLYKKWFEEQAEMYNETFYNSTGGGAYIEGFSHISLSEFINSVQSIDVKDAREDFHRIAHELHQRNDLG
;
A
#
# COMPACT_ATOMS: atom_id res chain seq x y z
N MET A 1 2.15 -10.77 -42.89
CA MET A 1 3.17 -11.17 -41.88
C MET A 1 3.12 -10.36 -40.59
N ILE A 2 2.74 -9.06 -40.58
CA ILE A 2 2.68 -8.26 -39.33
C ILE A 2 1.49 -8.65 -38.40
N LEU A 3 0.40 -9.20 -38.96
CA LEU A 3 -0.80 -9.59 -38.22
C LEU A 3 -0.69 -10.87 -37.37
N GLU A 4 0.36 -11.69 -37.52
CA GLU A 4 0.48 -12.98 -36.81
C GLU A 4 0.94 -12.84 -35.35
N ARG A 5 1.53 -11.69 -34.98
CA ARG A 5 2.03 -11.45 -33.61
C ARG A 5 0.96 -10.93 -32.63
N HIS A 6 -0.02 -10.21 -33.14
CA HIS A 6 -1.05 -9.56 -32.33
C HIS A 6 -2.19 -10.53 -32.01
N THR A 7 -2.66 -10.54 -30.77
CA THR A 7 -3.89 -11.26 -30.39
C THR A 7 -5.02 -10.26 -30.30
N ILE A 8 -5.77 -10.07 -31.39
CA ILE A 8 -6.88 -9.11 -31.46
C ILE A 8 -8.18 -9.86 -31.72
N GLN A 9 -9.12 -9.74 -30.80
CA GLN A 9 -10.49 -10.23 -30.98
C GLN A 9 -11.20 -9.43 -32.06
N ARG A 10 -11.27 -9.97 -33.29
CA ARG A 10 -11.98 -9.34 -34.42
C ARG A 10 -13.39 -9.91 -34.64
N THR A 11 -13.65 -11.13 -34.19
CA THR A 11 -14.90 -11.89 -34.37
C THR A 11 -15.56 -12.23 -33.02
N GLY A 12 -16.87 -12.49 -33.03
CA GLY A 12 -17.67 -12.78 -31.84
C GLY A 12 -18.63 -11.66 -31.43
N GLN A 13 -19.55 -11.95 -30.51
CA GLN A 13 -20.45 -10.94 -29.95
C GLN A 13 -19.64 -10.00 -29.05
N ARG A 14 -19.51 -8.74 -29.47
CA ARG A 14 -18.86 -7.70 -28.66
C ARG A 14 -19.79 -7.33 -27.51
N LEU A 15 -19.27 -7.39 -26.30
CA LEU A 15 -20.03 -7.02 -25.11
C LEU A 15 -20.11 -5.49 -24.99
N GLN A 16 -21.14 -5.00 -24.30
CA GLN A 16 -21.37 -3.58 -24.12
C GLN A 16 -20.21 -2.96 -23.33
N ALA A 17 -19.62 -1.89 -23.87
CA ALA A 17 -18.52 -1.17 -23.26
C ALA A 17 -18.64 0.33 -23.59
N PRO A 18 -18.02 1.23 -22.81
CA PRO A 18 -17.97 2.65 -23.15
C PRO A 18 -17.34 2.88 -24.54
N SER A 19 -18.03 3.61 -25.41
CA SER A 19 -17.55 3.98 -26.75
C SER A 19 -16.63 5.20 -26.69
N LEU A 20 -15.62 5.26 -27.55
CA LEU A 20 -14.73 6.42 -27.61
C LEU A 20 -15.24 7.47 -28.59
N ARG A 21 -15.01 8.73 -28.22
CA ARG A 21 -15.04 9.86 -29.13
C ARG A 21 -13.63 10.33 -29.41
N LEU A 22 -13.17 10.08 -30.64
CA LEU A 22 -11.89 10.56 -31.14
C LEU A 22 -11.95 12.03 -31.54
N GLU A 23 -10.96 12.79 -31.11
CA GLU A 23 -10.84 14.23 -31.38
C GLU A 23 -9.37 14.62 -31.64
N ARG A 24 -9.14 15.85 -32.12
CA ARG A 24 -7.80 16.42 -32.21
C ARG A 24 -7.54 17.33 -31.00
N ALA A 25 -6.40 17.11 -30.33
CA ALA A 25 -5.86 18.01 -29.33
C ALA A 25 -5.41 19.34 -29.97
N LYS A 26 -5.09 20.36 -29.15
CA LYS A 26 -4.65 21.68 -29.64
C LYS A 26 -3.41 21.63 -30.53
N ASN A 27 -2.56 20.62 -30.35
CA ASN A 27 -1.38 20.39 -31.18
C ASN A 27 -1.65 19.44 -32.38
N ASN A 28 -2.92 19.23 -32.76
CA ASN A 28 -3.38 18.36 -33.85
C ASN A 28 -3.08 16.87 -33.70
N LEU A 29 -2.60 16.42 -32.54
CA LEU A 29 -2.48 14.99 -32.24
C LEU A 29 -3.85 14.41 -31.83
N TRP A 30 -4.02 13.10 -31.97
CA TRP A 30 -5.24 12.43 -31.56
C TRP A 30 -5.41 12.45 -30.04
N THR A 31 -6.63 12.66 -29.57
CA THR A 31 -7.06 12.39 -28.20
C THR A 31 -8.38 11.63 -28.26
N ALA A 32 -8.75 11.00 -27.14
CA ALA A 32 -9.99 10.28 -26.99
C ALA A 32 -10.69 10.70 -25.71
N SER A 33 -12.02 10.70 -25.75
CA SER A 33 -12.86 10.92 -24.58
C SER A 33 -14.02 9.95 -24.53
N ILE A 34 -14.57 9.76 -23.33
CA ILE A 34 -15.88 9.15 -23.11
C ILE A 34 -16.83 10.20 -22.54
N LEU A 35 -18.13 9.94 -22.66
CA LEU A 35 -19.15 10.73 -22.00
C LEU A 35 -19.33 10.22 -20.57
N GLY A 36 -19.14 11.09 -19.58
CA GLY A 36 -19.43 10.79 -18.17
C GLY A 36 -20.93 10.84 -17.86
N ASP A 37 -21.30 10.40 -16.66
CA ASP A 37 -22.68 10.35 -16.17
C ASP A 37 -23.34 11.74 -16.09
N ASP A 38 -22.53 12.78 -15.94
CA ASP A 38 -22.92 14.20 -15.90
C ASP A 38 -22.90 14.87 -17.28
N ASN A 39 -22.78 14.09 -18.35
CA ASN A 39 -22.66 14.55 -19.73
C ASN A 39 -21.38 15.35 -20.02
N HIS A 40 -20.39 15.35 -19.10
CA HIS A 40 -19.08 15.94 -19.33
C HIS A 40 -18.13 14.95 -20.00
N SER A 41 -17.29 15.45 -20.89
CA SER A 41 -16.27 14.63 -21.56
C SER A 41 -15.12 14.31 -20.63
N ILE A 42 -14.89 13.03 -20.39
CA ILE A 42 -13.77 12.50 -19.62
C ILE A 42 -12.71 12.04 -20.61
N TYR A 43 -11.56 12.72 -20.61
CA TYR A 43 -10.49 12.48 -21.58
C TYR A 43 -9.55 11.35 -21.12
N LEU A 44 -9.09 10.57 -22.10
CA LEU A 44 -8.05 9.55 -21.93
C LEU A 44 -6.65 10.12 -22.13
N HIS A 45 -6.53 11.23 -22.87
CA HIS A 45 -5.27 11.90 -23.20
C HIS A 45 -5.46 13.41 -23.15
N SER A 46 -4.39 14.15 -22.91
CA SER A 46 -4.35 15.60 -22.81
C SER A 46 -4.96 16.26 -24.04
N ARG A 47 -5.89 17.19 -23.79
CA ARG A 47 -6.50 18.02 -24.84
C ARG A 47 -5.54 19.04 -25.44
N TYR A 48 -4.40 19.26 -24.80
CA TYR A 48 -3.43 20.29 -25.17
C TYR A 48 -2.26 19.69 -25.91
N ASN A 49 -1.63 18.68 -25.31
CA ASN A 49 -0.45 18.01 -25.85
C ASN A 49 -0.34 16.58 -25.30
N PRO A 50 -0.92 15.58 -26.00
CA PRO A 50 -0.85 14.17 -25.60
C PRO A 50 0.58 13.63 -25.45
N THR A 51 1.49 14.00 -26.35
CA THR A 51 2.88 13.50 -26.31
C THR A 51 3.62 13.97 -25.07
N SER A 52 3.49 15.24 -24.67
CA SER A 52 4.17 15.73 -23.46
C SER A 52 3.64 15.10 -22.16
N GLU A 53 2.36 14.76 -22.12
CA GLU A 53 1.79 13.96 -21.02
C GLU A 53 2.37 12.55 -21.02
N ALA A 54 2.38 11.90 -22.19
CA ALA A 54 2.91 10.55 -22.38
C ALA A 54 4.40 10.44 -22.03
N GLU A 55 5.22 11.41 -22.42
CA GLU A 55 6.65 11.46 -22.08
C GLU A 55 6.86 11.57 -20.57
N ARG A 56 6.07 12.40 -19.88
CA ARG A 56 6.12 12.51 -18.41
C ARG A 56 5.68 11.22 -17.75
N PHE A 57 4.58 10.64 -18.20
CA PHE A 57 4.08 9.36 -17.71
C PHE A 57 5.14 8.26 -17.85
N ALA A 58 5.70 8.08 -19.05
CA ALA A 58 6.75 7.10 -19.30
C ALA A 58 7.99 7.35 -18.42
N SER A 59 8.41 8.62 -18.25
CA SER A 59 9.62 8.93 -17.44
C SER A 59 9.50 8.49 -15.99
N VAL A 60 8.29 8.57 -15.41
CA VAL A 60 8.02 8.13 -14.04
C VAL A 60 7.90 6.61 -14.00
N GLN A 61 7.09 6.03 -14.88
CA GLN A 61 6.78 4.59 -14.87
C GLN A 61 8.00 3.72 -15.25
N CYS A 62 8.86 4.19 -16.15
CA CYS A 62 10.03 3.45 -16.59
C CYS A 62 11.29 3.72 -15.76
N SER A 63 11.22 4.62 -14.77
CA SER A 63 12.40 5.05 -13.98
C SER A 63 13.16 3.87 -13.34
N GLY A 64 12.43 2.84 -12.92
CA GLY A 64 13.00 1.65 -12.29
C GLY A 64 13.43 0.52 -13.21
N ILE A 65 13.08 0.59 -14.50
CA ILE A 65 13.32 -0.51 -15.46
C ILE A 65 14.82 -0.63 -15.78
N ALA A 66 15.57 0.47 -15.72
CA ALA A 66 16.99 0.46 -16.04
C ALA A 66 17.86 -0.26 -15.00
N GLU A 67 17.41 -0.31 -13.74
CA GLU A 67 18.16 -0.92 -12.63
C GLU A 67 17.99 -2.43 -12.59
N ASP A 68 16.82 -2.92 -12.99
CA ASP A 68 16.48 -4.33 -13.10
C ASP A 68 15.65 -4.54 -14.37
N VAL A 69 16.34 -4.86 -15.47
CA VAL A 69 15.73 -4.91 -16.81
C VAL A 69 14.80 -6.12 -16.90
N PRO A 70 13.49 -5.92 -17.08
CA PRO A 70 12.53 -7.00 -17.15
C PRO A 70 12.61 -7.72 -18.50
N ASP A 71 12.26 -9.01 -18.51
CA ASP A 71 12.09 -9.77 -19.75
C ASP A 71 10.94 -9.21 -20.61
N ARG A 72 9.93 -8.62 -19.96
CA ARG A 72 8.74 -8.08 -20.62
C ARG A 72 8.13 -6.92 -19.85
N ILE A 73 7.63 -5.94 -20.60
CA ILE A 73 6.77 -4.89 -20.07
C ILE A 73 5.33 -5.16 -20.53
N ILE A 74 4.39 -5.17 -19.60
CA ILE A 74 2.96 -5.19 -19.91
C ILE A 74 2.42 -3.80 -19.66
N VAL A 75 1.69 -3.23 -20.63
CA VAL A 75 1.00 -1.95 -20.48
C VAL A 75 -0.49 -2.20 -20.60
N TYR A 76 -1.24 -2.01 -19.52
CA TYR A 76 -2.69 -2.04 -19.58
C TYR A 76 -3.27 -0.69 -20.03
N GLY A 77 -4.12 -0.73 -21.03
CA GLY A 77 -4.78 0.42 -21.64
C GLY A 77 -4.03 0.92 -22.87
N VAL A 78 -4.70 0.91 -24.02
CA VAL A 78 -4.09 1.38 -25.28
C VAL A 78 -4.43 2.85 -25.54
N GLY A 79 -5.69 3.26 -25.36
CA GLY A 79 -6.13 4.62 -25.68
C GLY A 79 -5.71 5.04 -27.10
N CYS A 80 -5.11 6.23 -27.26
CA CYS A 80 -4.54 6.68 -28.53
C CYS A 80 -3.07 6.28 -28.75
N GLY A 81 -2.44 5.52 -27.84
CA GLY A 81 -1.09 4.98 -28.02
C GLY A 81 0.09 5.90 -27.68
N HIS A 82 -0.12 7.18 -27.35
CA HIS A 82 0.98 8.13 -27.07
C HIS A 82 1.93 7.65 -25.96
N HIS A 83 1.40 7.09 -24.88
CA HIS A 83 2.20 6.53 -23.79
C HIS A 83 2.96 5.28 -24.20
N LEU A 84 2.41 4.45 -25.11
CA LEU A 84 3.13 3.31 -25.66
C LEU A 84 4.33 3.79 -26.49
N GLU A 85 4.17 4.81 -27.33
CA GLU A 85 5.28 5.40 -28.10
C GLU A 85 6.37 5.93 -27.17
N ALA A 86 5.98 6.63 -26.10
CA ALA A 86 6.91 7.16 -25.10
C ALA A 86 7.66 6.05 -24.34
N ILE A 87 6.97 4.98 -23.93
CA ILE A 87 7.59 3.81 -23.28
C ILE A 87 8.56 3.11 -24.22
N ILE A 88 8.14 2.82 -25.45
CA ILE A 88 8.94 2.21 -26.52
C ILE A 88 10.24 3.00 -26.72
N LYS A 89 10.15 4.34 -26.80
CA LYS A 89 11.30 5.24 -26.94
C LYS A 89 12.24 5.13 -25.74
N GLN A 90 11.73 5.15 -24.51
CA GLN A 90 12.56 5.08 -23.30
C GLN A 90 13.25 3.73 -23.10
N THR A 91 12.65 2.65 -23.57
CA THR A 91 13.20 1.28 -23.42
C THR A 91 13.91 0.77 -24.67
N THR A 92 14.14 1.64 -25.67
CA THR A 92 14.76 1.25 -26.96
C THR A 92 16.14 0.65 -26.78
N SER A 93 16.98 1.22 -25.91
CA SER A 93 18.32 0.69 -25.64
C SER A 93 18.33 -0.67 -24.94
N MET A 94 17.22 -1.03 -24.28
CA MET A 94 17.09 -2.26 -23.50
C MET A 94 16.54 -3.42 -24.34
N GLY A 95 15.88 -3.14 -25.47
CA GLY A 95 15.34 -4.16 -26.37
C GLY A 95 14.19 -5.01 -25.79
N VAL A 96 13.58 -4.57 -24.69
CA VAL A 96 12.55 -5.31 -23.97
C VAL A 96 11.27 -5.44 -24.79
N ALA A 97 10.64 -6.62 -24.75
CA ALA A 97 9.35 -6.88 -25.39
C ALA A 97 8.22 -6.17 -24.64
N ILE A 98 7.27 -5.57 -25.36
CA ILE A 98 6.15 -4.82 -24.79
C ILE A 98 4.83 -5.47 -25.23
N GLU A 99 3.97 -5.83 -24.29
CA GLU A 99 2.58 -6.19 -24.59
C GLU A 99 1.64 -5.07 -24.16
N ALA A 100 0.81 -4.58 -25.09
CA ALA A 100 -0.24 -3.62 -24.80
C ALA A 100 -1.58 -4.34 -24.67
N TRP A 101 -2.12 -4.38 -23.45
CA TRP A 101 -3.36 -5.08 -23.12
C TRP A 101 -4.55 -4.12 -23.16
N GLU A 102 -5.61 -4.49 -23.86
CA GLU A 102 -6.85 -3.70 -23.93
C GLU A 102 -8.06 -4.62 -23.79
N SER A 103 -8.94 -4.30 -22.84
CA SER A 103 -10.16 -5.09 -22.59
C SER A 103 -11.38 -4.54 -23.31
N ASN A 104 -11.36 -3.27 -23.69
CA ASN A 104 -12.39 -2.67 -24.51
C ASN A 104 -12.06 -2.83 -26.00
N VAL A 105 -12.51 -3.97 -26.55
CA VAL A 105 -12.30 -4.33 -27.96
C VAL A 105 -12.87 -3.28 -28.90
N THR A 106 -14.05 -2.73 -28.58
CA THR A 106 -14.71 -1.72 -29.42
C THR A 106 -13.88 -0.44 -29.49
N ALA A 107 -13.45 0.07 -28.34
CA ALA A 107 -12.58 1.25 -28.26
C ALA A 107 -11.26 1.06 -29.03
N PHE A 108 -10.62 -0.11 -28.90
CA PHE A 108 -9.40 -0.40 -29.64
C PHE A 108 -9.62 -0.34 -31.16
N LEU A 109 -10.68 -0.98 -31.66
CA LEU A 109 -10.97 -1.03 -33.10
C LEU A 109 -11.33 0.36 -33.66
N GLU A 110 -12.05 1.19 -32.91
CA GLU A 110 -12.33 2.58 -33.29
C GLU A 110 -11.04 3.39 -33.50
N VAL A 111 -10.05 3.19 -32.62
CA VAL A 111 -8.74 3.84 -32.70
C VAL A 111 -7.89 3.27 -33.85
N GLU A 112 -7.95 1.95 -34.07
CA GLU A 112 -7.26 1.25 -35.17
C GLU A 112 -7.80 1.70 -36.53
N ASP A 113 -9.13 1.70 -36.72
CA ASP A 113 -9.81 2.07 -37.97
C ASP A 113 -9.56 3.54 -38.34
N ALA A 114 -9.38 4.41 -37.35
CA ALA A 114 -9.02 5.81 -37.54
C ALA A 114 -7.53 6.03 -37.91
N GLY A 115 -6.72 4.97 -37.98
CA GLY A 115 -5.30 5.04 -38.33
C GLY A 115 -4.44 5.71 -37.25
N VAL A 116 -4.90 5.73 -36.00
CA VAL A 116 -4.18 6.39 -34.89
C VAL A 116 -2.93 5.60 -34.51
N LEU A 117 -2.99 4.26 -34.56
CA LEU A 117 -1.94 3.36 -34.10
C LEU A 117 -0.93 2.97 -35.19
N THR A 118 -0.99 3.55 -36.39
CA THR A 118 -0.22 3.08 -37.55
C THR A 118 1.29 3.00 -37.28
N GLN A 119 1.87 3.96 -36.56
CA GLN A 119 3.31 3.96 -36.24
C GLN A 119 3.68 2.88 -35.20
N LEU A 120 2.76 2.52 -34.31
CA LEU A 120 2.98 1.53 -33.25
C LEU A 120 2.91 0.09 -33.79
N VAL A 121 2.02 -0.16 -34.75
CA VAL A 121 1.80 -1.49 -35.34
C VAL A 121 3.04 -2.01 -36.10
N ASP A 122 4.01 -1.15 -36.43
CA ASP A 122 5.23 -1.55 -37.12
C ASP A 122 6.42 -1.83 -36.19
N ASP A 123 6.40 -1.40 -34.90
CA ASP A 123 7.53 -1.65 -34.00
C ASP A 123 7.61 -3.15 -33.64
N PRO A 124 8.72 -3.85 -33.92
CA PRO A 124 8.85 -5.30 -33.72
C PRO A 124 8.70 -5.75 -32.25
N ARG A 125 8.91 -4.85 -31.28
CA ARG A 125 8.83 -5.16 -29.85
C ARG A 125 7.42 -5.12 -29.29
N LEU A 126 6.49 -4.46 -29.99
CA LEU A 126 5.13 -4.27 -29.51
C LEU A 126 4.19 -5.39 -29.95
N THR A 127 3.44 -5.94 -29.00
CA THR A 127 2.37 -6.90 -29.23
C THR A 127 1.07 -6.42 -28.59
N PHE A 128 0.04 -6.14 -29.39
CA PHE A 128 -1.32 -5.92 -28.88
C PHE A 128 -1.99 -7.22 -28.45
N VAL A 129 -2.61 -7.20 -27.26
CA VAL A 129 -3.48 -8.23 -26.71
C VAL A 129 -4.84 -7.58 -26.38
N VAL A 130 -5.80 -7.77 -27.26
CA VAL A 130 -7.10 -7.08 -27.23
C VAL A 130 -8.21 -8.11 -27.14
N SER A 131 -8.88 -8.19 -25.99
CA SER A 131 -10.00 -9.11 -25.78
C SER A 131 -10.87 -8.69 -24.61
N ASP A 132 -12.19 -8.86 -24.75
CA ASP A 132 -13.15 -8.69 -23.65
C ASP A 132 -13.38 -10.00 -22.86
N ASN A 133 -12.60 -11.05 -23.17
CA ASN A 133 -12.58 -12.32 -22.46
C ASN A 133 -11.41 -12.37 -21.47
N LEU A 134 -11.73 -12.37 -20.18
CA LEU A 134 -10.76 -12.41 -19.09
C LEU A 134 -9.77 -13.58 -19.18
N GLN A 135 -10.21 -14.74 -19.70
CA GLN A 135 -9.37 -15.93 -19.80
C GLN A 135 -8.16 -15.73 -20.72
N VAL A 136 -8.24 -14.81 -21.69
CA VAL A 136 -7.11 -14.48 -22.57
C VAL A 136 -5.96 -13.87 -21.76
N PHE A 137 -6.28 -12.96 -20.84
CA PHE A 137 -5.30 -12.34 -19.95
C PHE A 137 -4.77 -13.35 -18.93
N VAL A 138 -5.66 -14.13 -18.29
CA VAL A 138 -5.28 -15.17 -17.31
C VAL A 138 -4.33 -16.19 -17.92
N ASN A 139 -4.64 -16.72 -19.11
CA ASN A 139 -3.79 -17.68 -19.80
C ASN A 139 -2.41 -17.10 -20.12
N ARG A 140 -2.33 -15.82 -20.48
CA ARG A 140 -1.05 -15.15 -20.71
C ARG A 140 -0.26 -15.00 -19.42
N MET A 141 -0.91 -14.59 -18.32
CA MET A 141 -0.25 -14.51 -17.01
C MET A 141 0.32 -15.85 -16.56
N ALA A 142 -0.40 -16.95 -16.82
CA ALA A 142 0.06 -18.31 -16.49
C ALA A 142 1.35 -18.73 -17.22
N THR A 143 1.74 -18.05 -18.31
CA THR A 143 2.98 -18.34 -19.05
C THR A 143 4.22 -17.63 -18.48
N TRP A 144 4.08 -16.89 -17.37
CA TRP A 144 5.16 -16.06 -16.83
C TRP A 144 6.13 -16.79 -15.88
N GLU A 145 6.07 -18.11 -15.74
CA GLU A 145 6.68 -18.93 -14.64
C GLU A 145 8.21 -18.83 -14.40
N SER A 146 8.92 -17.87 -14.99
CA SER A 146 10.27 -17.45 -14.60
C SER A 146 10.66 -16.06 -15.16
N ASN A 147 9.73 -15.35 -15.80
CA ASN A 147 10.03 -14.11 -16.51
C ASN A 147 9.84 -12.92 -15.57
N SER A 148 10.81 -12.01 -15.53
CA SER A 148 10.63 -10.72 -14.87
C SER A 148 9.65 -9.87 -15.70
N VAL A 149 8.46 -9.65 -15.15
CA VAL A 149 7.40 -8.88 -15.81
C VAL A 149 7.22 -7.55 -15.11
N TYR A 150 7.36 -6.46 -15.85
CA TYR A 150 7.09 -5.12 -15.37
C TYR A 150 5.73 -4.64 -15.87
N PHE A 151 4.80 -4.36 -14.97
CA PHE A 151 3.42 -4.01 -15.33
C PHE A 151 3.19 -2.50 -15.18
N ILE A 152 2.65 -1.85 -16.20
CA ILE A 152 2.34 -0.41 -16.23
C ILE A 152 0.86 -0.26 -16.54
N ILE A 153 0.17 0.61 -15.80
CA ILE A 153 -1.24 0.89 -16.01
C ILE A 153 -1.42 2.32 -16.49
N HIS A 154 -2.02 2.48 -17.67
CA HIS A 154 -2.53 3.77 -18.13
C HIS A 154 -3.87 4.04 -17.42
N GLU A 155 -3.81 4.70 -16.25
CA GLU A 155 -4.98 4.95 -15.38
C GLU A 155 -6.23 5.45 -16.12
N PRO A 156 -6.16 6.42 -17.08
CA PRO A 156 -7.36 6.87 -17.78
C PRO A 156 -8.09 5.74 -18.52
N SER A 157 -7.37 4.73 -19.02
CA SER A 157 -7.97 3.57 -19.69
C SER A 157 -8.77 2.67 -18.75
N LEU A 158 -8.59 2.76 -17.42
CA LEU A 158 -9.44 2.03 -16.47
C LEU A 158 -10.91 2.52 -16.51
N ARG A 159 -11.16 3.69 -17.09
CA ARG A 159 -12.51 4.27 -17.23
C ARG A 159 -13.31 3.64 -18.37
N ILE A 160 -12.65 2.94 -19.28
CA ILE A 160 -13.27 2.33 -20.45
C ILE A 160 -13.35 0.81 -20.35
N VAL A 161 -12.97 0.23 -19.20
CA VAL A 161 -13.12 -1.21 -18.97
C VAL A 161 -14.61 -1.59 -19.07
N PRO A 162 -14.98 -2.63 -19.83
CA PRO A 162 -16.36 -3.10 -19.90
C PRO A 162 -16.94 -3.41 -18.52
N GLU A 163 -18.22 -3.12 -18.31
CA GLU A 163 -18.87 -3.27 -17.00
C GLU A 163 -18.82 -4.72 -16.47
N HIS A 164 -18.92 -5.71 -17.35
CA HIS A 164 -18.84 -7.13 -16.96
C HIS A 164 -17.42 -7.55 -16.52
N LEU A 165 -16.40 -6.72 -16.80
CA LEU A 165 -15.01 -6.88 -16.36
C LEU A 165 -14.67 -5.98 -15.16
N GLU A 166 -15.67 -5.49 -14.42
CA GLU A 166 -15.44 -4.76 -13.17
C GLU A 166 -14.48 -5.48 -12.19
N PRO A 167 -14.50 -6.82 -12.04
CA PRO A 167 -13.49 -7.52 -11.23
C PRO A 167 -12.05 -7.29 -11.70
N LEU A 168 -11.80 -7.28 -13.02
CA LEU A 168 -10.47 -6.98 -13.58
C LEU A 168 -10.07 -5.53 -13.30
N LYS A 169 -10.98 -4.58 -13.53
CA LYS A 169 -10.76 -3.17 -13.22
C LYS A 169 -10.37 -2.98 -11.76
N ARG A 170 -11.03 -3.68 -10.84
CA ARG A 170 -10.71 -3.62 -9.42
C ARG A 170 -9.28 -4.10 -9.14
N VAL A 171 -8.89 -5.28 -9.64
CA VAL A 171 -7.52 -5.79 -9.46
C VAL A 171 -6.47 -4.81 -9.99
N LEU A 172 -6.71 -4.21 -11.15
CA LEU A 172 -5.82 -3.21 -11.75
C LEU A 172 -5.72 -1.92 -10.93
N GLN A 173 -6.85 -1.44 -10.38
CA GLN A 173 -6.86 -0.27 -9.51
C GLN A 173 -6.13 -0.52 -8.18
N ASP A 174 -6.27 -1.71 -7.60
CA ASP A 174 -5.55 -2.11 -6.39
C ASP A 174 -4.05 -2.15 -6.64
N TYR A 175 -3.63 -2.76 -7.75
CA TYR A 175 -2.24 -2.76 -8.19
C TYR A 175 -1.69 -1.34 -8.38
N LEU A 176 -2.45 -0.47 -9.05
CA LEU A 176 -2.05 0.92 -9.29
C LEU A 176 -1.82 1.70 -7.99
N ILE A 177 -2.65 1.50 -6.96
CA ILE A 177 -2.48 2.17 -5.66
C ILE A 177 -1.17 1.73 -4.99
N HIS A 178 -0.89 0.43 -4.98
CA HIS A 178 0.36 -0.11 -4.43
C HIS A 178 1.59 0.36 -5.23
N GLN A 179 1.51 0.28 -6.56
CA GLN A 179 2.59 0.67 -7.46
C GLN A 179 2.89 2.18 -7.38
N ASN A 180 1.86 3.03 -7.40
CA ASN A 180 2.03 4.49 -7.33
C ASN A 180 2.75 4.90 -6.05
N SER A 181 2.39 4.33 -4.90
CA SER A 181 3.10 4.61 -3.64
C SER A 181 4.59 4.26 -3.76
N ALA A 182 4.93 3.08 -4.29
CA ALA A 182 6.31 2.63 -4.44
C ALA A 182 7.11 3.44 -5.47
N ILE A 183 6.51 3.78 -6.62
CA ILE A 183 7.18 4.54 -7.69
C ILE A 183 7.38 6.00 -7.29
N ILE A 184 6.32 6.68 -6.83
CA ILE A 184 6.37 8.09 -6.45
C ILE A 184 7.41 8.30 -5.35
N ASN A 185 7.49 7.37 -4.41
CA ASN A 185 8.39 7.48 -3.26
C ASN A 185 9.75 6.82 -3.49
N ARG A 186 10.03 6.22 -4.66
CA ARG A 186 11.26 5.43 -4.89
C ARG A 186 12.53 6.18 -4.50
N ASN A 187 12.72 7.39 -5.02
CA ASN A 187 13.94 8.17 -4.75
C ASN A 187 14.06 8.53 -3.26
N LEU A 188 12.94 8.87 -2.61
CA LEU A 188 12.91 9.13 -1.18
C LEU A 188 13.24 7.87 -0.38
N MET A 189 12.64 6.73 -0.72
CA MET A 189 12.90 5.44 -0.08
C MET A 189 14.36 5.03 -0.23
N GLN A 190 14.96 5.23 -1.40
CA GLN A 190 16.37 4.93 -1.67
C GLN A 190 17.29 5.84 -0.83
N GLU A 191 17.09 7.15 -0.85
CA GLU A 191 17.87 8.09 -0.03
C GLU A 191 17.74 7.78 1.47
N ASN A 192 16.51 7.56 1.94
CA ASN A 192 16.23 7.19 3.32
C ASN A 192 16.93 5.88 3.69
N PHE A 193 16.83 4.86 2.84
CA PHE A 193 17.46 3.57 3.05
C PHE A 193 18.98 3.71 3.16
N GLU A 194 19.61 4.43 2.24
CA GLU A 194 21.05 4.68 2.28
C GLU A 194 21.48 5.38 3.56
N ARG A 195 20.75 6.42 4.00
CA ARG A 195 21.07 7.15 5.23
C ARG A 195 20.82 6.33 6.49
N ASN A 196 19.71 5.60 6.54
CA ASN A 196 19.34 4.80 7.69
C ASN A 196 20.27 3.60 7.86
N THR A 197 20.73 2.98 6.78
CA THR A 197 21.61 1.80 6.84
C THR A 197 23.10 2.11 7.01
N GLN A 198 23.49 3.40 7.05
CA GLN A 198 24.85 3.80 7.40
C GLN A 198 25.23 3.48 8.85
N GLN A 199 24.22 3.41 9.73
CA GLN A 199 24.41 3.06 11.15
C GLN A 199 24.25 1.56 11.34
N ASN A 200 25.04 0.98 12.24
CA ASN A 200 24.90 -0.42 12.60
C ASN A 200 23.80 -0.56 13.66
N TRP A 201 22.62 -1.01 13.23
CA TRP A 201 21.49 -1.26 14.13
C TRP A 201 21.63 -2.61 14.82
N ARG A 202 21.09 -2.69 16.03
CA ARG A 202 21.05 -3.96 16.77
C ARG A 202 19.91 -4.81 16.26
N SER A 203 20.16 -6.13 16.26
CA SER A 203 19.20 -7.12 15.79
C SER A 203 17.92 -7.11 16.60
N ILE A 204 16.79 -7.16 15.90
CA ILE A 204 15.48 -7.28 16.56
C ILE A 204 15.25 -8.67 17.15
N THR A 205 16.07 -9.66 16.75
CA THR A 205 16.01 -11.02 17.30
C THR A 205 16.31 -11.08 18.80
N ALA A 206 16.92 -10.03 19.37
CA ALA A 206 17.11 -9.90 20.82
C ALA A 206 15.79 -9.94 21.61
N PHE A 207 14.69 -9.50 20.99
CA PHE A 207 13.36 -9.49 21.59
C PHE A 207 12.65 -10.85 21.53
N ASN A 208 13.22 -11.87 20.87
CA ASN A 208 12.62 -13.22 20.79
C ASN A 208 12.44 -13.90 22.15
N SER A 209 13.14 -13.43 23.19
CA SER A 209 12.95 -13.88 24.57
C SER A 209 11.61 -13.40 25.17
N ILE A 210 11.05 -12.31 24.64
CA ILE A 210 9.76 -11.73 25.05
C ILE A 210 8.69 -12.23 24.09
N HIS A 211 8.33 -13.50 24.22
CA HIS A 211 7.31 -14.15 23.39
C HIS A 211 6.09 -14.56 24.23
N SER A 212 4.98 -14.87 23.54
CA SER A 212 3.74 -15.38 24.14
C SER A 212 3.16 -14.47 25.23
N LYS A 213 3.33 -13.16 25.08
CA LYS A 213 2.71 -12.14 25.93
C LYS A 213 1.55 -11.48 25.18
N PRO A 214 0.38 -11.29 25.82
CA PRO A 214 -0.72 -10.55 25.22
C PRO A 214 -0.26 -9.17 24.77
N ILE A 215 -0.74 -8.73 23.62
CA ILE A 215 -0.41 -7.41 23.08
C ILE A 215 -1.64 -6.70 22.51
N ILE A 216 -1.71 -5.40 22.81
CA ILE A 216 -2.65 -4.47 22.20
C ILE A 216 -1.90 -3.68 21.13
N LEU A 217 -2.38 -3.73 19.90
CA LEU A 217 -1.87 -2.94 18.79
C LEU A 217 -2.73 -1.69 18.62
N ILE A 218 -2.11 -0.53 18.81
CA ILE A 218 -2.78 0.77 18.91
C ILE A 218 -2.55 1.57 17.62
N SER A 219 -3.62 1.71 16.85
CA SER A 219 -3.66 2.55 15.65
C SER A 219 -4.30 3.91 15.93
N ALA A 220 -4.18 4.86 14.99
CA ALA A 220 -4.64 6.24 15.17
C ALA A 220 -6.05 6.52 14.62
N GLY A 221 -6.88 5.49 14.44
CA GLY A 221 -8.26 5.63 13.97
C GLY A 221 -9.16 6.32 15.00
N PRO A 222 -10.25 6.99 14.55
CA PRO A 222 -11.11 7.81 15.41
C PRO A 222 -11.61 7.11 16.68
N SER A 223 -11.85 5.79 16.60
CA SER A 223 -12.39 5.04 17.72
C SER A 223 -11.41 4.82 18.88
N LEU A 224 -10.11 5.15 18.73
CA LEU A 224 -9.12 5.07 19.81
C LEU A 224 -9.56 5.85 21.07
N SER A 225 -10.22 6.98 20.88
CA SER A 225 -10.77 7.81 21.97
C SER A 225 -11.73 7.03 22.89
N LYS A 226 -12.44 6.04 22.38
CA LYS A 226 -13.42 5.22 23.13
C LYS A 226 -12.76 4.19 24.05
N THR A 227 -11.49 3.87 23.81
CA THR A 227 -10.74 2.85 24.55
C THR A 227 -9.68 3.43 25.49
N MET A 228 -9.47 4.74 25.49
CA MET A 228 -8.37 5.40 26.20
C MET A 228 -8.36 5.12 27.70
N ASP A 229 -9.52 5.23 28.35
CA ASP A 229 -9.67 5.06 29.81
C ASP A 229 -9.34 3.63 30.29
N LEU A 230 -9.41 2.64 29.40
CA LEU A 230 -9.13 1.25 29.72
C LEU A 230 -7.65 0.88 29.56
N LEU A 231 -6.85 1.69 28.88
CA LEU A 231 -5.46 1.35 28.57
C LEU A 231 -4.57 1.30 29.82
N ALA A 232 -4.86 2.10 30.84
CA ALA A 232 -4.17 2.04 32.12
C ALA A 232 -4.33 0.66 32.78
N GLU A 233 -5.55 0.11 32.80
CA GLU A 233 -5.79 -1.25 33.29
C GLU A 233 -5.19 -2.30 32.37
N ALA A 234 -5.40 -2.15 31.05
CA ALA A 234 -4.93 -3.09 30.05
C ALA A 234 -3.40 -3.28 30.09
N SER A 235 -2.66 -2.20 30.36
CA SER A 235 -1.19 -2.22 30.46
C SER A 235 -0.68 -3.18 31.54
N LYS A 236 -1.46 -3.53 32.56
CA LYS A 236 -1.07 -4.52 33.58
C LYS A 236 -1.00 -5.95 33.03
N HIS A 237 -1.75 -6.21 31.97
CA HIS A 237 -1.96 -7.56 31.42
C HIS A 237 -1.47 -7.72 29.98
N CYS A 238 -1.21 -6.61 29.28
CA CYS A 238 -0.82 -6.59 27.89
C CYS A 238 0.39 -5.68 27.69
N LEU A 239 1.27 -6.07 26.77
CA LEU A 239 2.18 -5.12 26.13
C LEU A 239 1.39 -4.20 25.20
N LEU A 240 1.89 -2.98 24.98
CA LEU A 240 1.29 -1.93 24.17
C LEU A 240 2.22 -1.57 23.01
N GLY A 241 1.88 -2.00 21.79
CA GLY A 241 2.57 -1.57 20.58
C GLY A 241 1.74 -0.51 19.87
N ALA A 242 2.31 0.66 19.55
CA ALA A 242 1.56 1.75 18.93
C ALA A 242 2.15 2.24 17.60
N VAL A 243 1.30 2.73 16.70
CA VAL A 243 1.77 3.48 15.53
C VAL A 243 2.25 4.87 15.99
N GLY A 244 3.30 5.41 15.35
CA GLY A 244 3.86 6.71 15.73
C GLY A 244 2.82 7.85 15.74
N THR A 245 1.83 7.80 14.85
CA THR A 245 0.71 8.75 14.81
C THR A 245 -0.13 8.78 16.09
N ALA A 246 -0.25 7.66 16.81
CA ALA A 246 -1.02 7.56 18.06
C ALA A 246 -0.19 7.96 19.30
N ALA A 247 1.13 7.94 19.21
CA ALA A 247 2.03 8.14 20.35
C ALA A 247 1.83 9.50 21.07
N PRO A 248 1.71 10.66 20.39
CA PRO A 248 1.47 11.94 21.08
C PRO A 248 0.17 11.94 21.91
N LEU A 249 -0.90 11.31 21.38
CA LEU A 249 -2.19 11.24 22.07
C LEU A 249 -2.10 10.33 23.31
N LEU A 250 -1.44 9.18 23.19
CA LEU A 250 -1.22 8.27 24.32
C LEU A 250 -0.45 8.98 25.43
N PHE A 251 0.67 9.64 25.08
CA PHE A 251 1.51 10.37 26.03
C PHE A 251 0.73 11.49 26.75
N LYS A 252 -0.08 12.26 26.01
CA LYS A 252 -0.94 13.31 26.59
C LYS A 252 -1.95 12.78 27.62
N ASN A 253 -2.35 11.52 27.51
CA ASN A 253 -3.26 10.84 28.44
C ASN A 253 -2.50 10.02 29.51
N GLY A 254 -1.18 10.19 29.64
CA GLY A 254 -0.37 9.49 30.64
C GLY A 254 -0.17 8.00 30.33
N ILE A 255 -0.34 7.58 29.07
CA ILE A 255 -0.15 6.20 28.63
C ILE A 255 1.17 6.11 27.87
N GLN A 256 2.07 5.28 28.37
CA GLN A 256 3.35 4.98 27.74
C GLN A 256 3.26 3.63 27.00
N PRO A 257 3.38 3.60 25.66
CA PRO A 257 3.48 2.34 24.94
C PRO A 257 4.83 1.66 25.21
N ASP A 258 4.85 0.33 25.16
CA ASP A 258 6.06 -0.49 25.28
C ASP A 258 7.00 -0.29 24.07
N PHE A 259 6.44 -0.02 22.90
CA PHE A 259 7.19 0.43 21.72
C PHE A 259 6.27 1.14 20.73
N ILE A 260 6.89 1.91 19.83
CA ILE A 260 6.21 2.50 18.67
C ILE A 260 6.80 2.03 17.35
N ILE A 261 6.04 2.17 16.28
CA ILE A 261 6.50 1.93 14.91
C ILE A 261 6.21 3.08 13.96
N MET A 262 7.19 3.42 13.12
CA MET A 262 7.08 4.42 12.06
C MET A 262 7.66 3.89 10.75
N THR A 263 7.00 4.14 9.62
CA THR A 263 7.33 3.42 8.36
C THR A 263 7.40 4.30 7.11
N ASP A 264 6.80 5.50 7.13
CA ASP A 264 6.55 6.27 5.92
C ASP A 264 7.80 7.07 5.48
N PRO A 265 8.18 7.06 4.19
CA PRO A 265 9.37 7.76 3.69
C PRO A 265 9.23 9.29 3.64
N GLN A 266 8.04 9.85 3.85
CA GLN A 266 7.75 11.26 3.64
C GLN A 266 8.33 12.17 4.75
N PRO A 267 8.87 13.36 4.38
CA PRO A 267 9.40 14.32 5.35
C PRO A 267 8.43 14.74 6.47
N LYS A 268 7.13 14.71 6.16
CA LYS A 268 6.05 15.06 7.09
C LYS A 268 6.04 14.18 8.35
N MET A 269 6.69 13.00 8.32
CA MET A 269 6.80 12.13 9.50
C MET A 269 7.51 12.78 10.68
N ILE A 270 8.29 13.85 10.46
CA ILE A 270 8.92 14.59 11.55
C ILE A 270 7.91 15.19 12.54
N GLU A 271 6.71 15.53 12.06
CA GLU A 271 5.61 16.08 12.88
C GLU A 271 5.14 15.08 13.96
N GLN A 272 5.39 13.77 13.76
CA GLN A 272 5.05 12.74 14.76
C GLN A 272 5.92 12.80 16.01
N LEU A 273 7.05 13.51 15.98
CA LEU A 273 7.94 13.67 17.12
C LEU A 273 7.63 14.92 17.96
N GLU A 274 6.66 15.73 17.53
CA GLU A 274 6.35 17.00 18.19
C GLU A 274 5.45 16.79 19.40
N HIS A 275 5.72 17.54 20.47
CA HIS A 275 4.86 17.67 21.66
C HIS A 275 4.74 16.43 22.57
N TRP A 276 5.72 15.52 22.57
CA TRP A 276 5.84 14.44 23.56
C TRP A 276 7.29 13.96 23.75
N GLU A 277 7.58 13.26 24.85
CA GLU A 277 8.92 12.77 25.18
C GLU A 277 9.09 11.32 24.71
N SER A 278 10.04 11.09 23.80
CA SER A 278 10.27 9.78 23.16
C SER A 278 11.43 8.98 23.78
N ARG A 279 12.15 9.55 24.73
CA ARG A 279 13.45 9.05 25.22
C ARG A 279 13.43 7.62 25.75
N ASP A 280 12.32 7.21 26.37
CA ASP A 280 12.22 5.90 27.02
C ASP A 280 11.39 4.88 26.22
N ILE A 281 10.96 5.25 25.01
CA ILE A 281 10.08 4.43 24.17
C ILE A 281 10.89 3.91 22.97
N PRO A 282 11.08 2.59 22.82
CA PRO A 282 11.71 2.01 21.64
C PRO A 282 10.94 2.32 20.36
N LEU A 283 11.66 2.79 19.34
CA LEU A 283 11.16 2.94 17.97
C LEU A 283 11.63 1.78 17.10
N PHE A 284 10.66 1.04 16.57
CA PHE A 284 10.90 0.18 15.42
C PHE A 284 10.61 0.97 14.14
N PHE A 285 11.46 0.88 13.13
CA PHE A 285 11.24 1.64 11.90
C PHE A 285 11.61 0.86 10.65
N LEU A 286 10.81 1.02 9.59
CA LEU A 286 11.23 0.48 8.29
C LEU A 286 12.52 1.16 7.85
N SER A 287 13.43 0.40 7.25
CA SER A 287 14.68 0.91 6.69
C SER A 287 14.50 2.09 5.73
N THR A 288 13.30 2.26 5.14
CA THR A 288 12.94 3.39 4.26
C THR A 288 12.24 4.58 4.96
N LEU A 289 12.08 4.57 6.28
CA LEU A 289 11.51 5.69 7.06
C LEU A 289 12.29 6.99 6.79
N TYR A 290 11.62 8.13 6.76
CA TYR A 290 12.29 9.43 6.64
C TYR A 290 13.46 9.58 7.63
N TRP A 291 14.67 9.69 7.10
CA TRP A 291 15.92 9.57 7.87
C TRP A 291 16.05 10.61 9.00
N GLU A 292 15.46 11.80 8.86
CA GLU A 292 15.50 12.80 9.93
C GLU A 292 14.71 12.37 11.17
N VAL A 293 13.65 11.56 11.01
CA VAL A 293 12.94 10.99 12.16
C VAL A 293 13.89 10.13 12.97
N VAL A 294 14.62 9.23 12.30
CA VAL A 294 15.58 8.32 12.94
C VAL A 294 16.67 9.10 13.68
N ASN A 295 17.14 10.20 13.09
CA ASN A 295 18.16 11.05 13.71
C ASN A 295 17.64 11.87 14.90
N ARG A 296 16.41 12.40 14.83
CA ARG A 296 15.84 13.22 15.91
C ARG A 296 15.19 12.42 17.02
N TYR A 297 14.87 11.15 16.79
CA TYR A 297 14.28 10.29 17.80
C TYR A 297 15.28 10.01 18.93
N GLU A 298 14.93 10.36 20.17
CA GLU A 298 15.82 10.30 21.32
C GLU A 298 15.88 8.91 21.98
N GLY A 299 14.88 8.06 21.77
CA GLY A 299 14.82 6.73 22.38
C GLY A 299 15.58 5.64 21.63
N PRO A 300 15.55 4.39 22.17
CA PRO A 300 16.09 3.21 21.50
C PRO A 300 15.51 3.04 20.09
N LYS A 301 16.32 2.56 19.15
CA LYS A 301 15.95 2.48 17.73
C LYS A 301 16.32 1.13 17.12
N PHE A 302 15.39 0.55 16.36
CA PHE A 302 15.50 -0.77 15.76
C PHE A 302 15.03 -0.75 14.32
N ILE A 303 15.94 -1.05 13.39
CA ILE A 303 15.62 -1.07 11.96
C ILE A 303 14.87 -2.36 11.58
N LEU A 304 13.93 -2.23 10.67
CA LEU A 304 13.14 -3.31 10.08
C LEU A 304 13.40 -3.37 8.58
N PHE A 305 13.62 -4.57 8.04
CA PHE A 305 13.81 -4.79 6.61
C PHE A 305 12.53 -5.38 6.01
N GLN A 306 11.93 -4.67 5.06
CA GLN A 306 10.69 -5.09 4.42
C GLN A 306 10.91 -6.05 3.25
N GLU A 307 10.02 -7.03 3.11
CA GLU A 307 9.89 -7.82 1.87
C GLU A 307 9.37 -6.94 0.72
N GLY A 308 9.76 -7.29 -0.51
CA GLY A 308 9.36 -6.57 -1.73
C GLY A 308 10.17 -5.29 -1.99
N TYR A 309 11.24 -5.04 -1.22
CA TYR A 309 12.19 -3.96 -1.47
C TYR A 309 13.62 -4.53 -1.58
N PRO A 310 14.15 -4.73 -2.80
CA PRO A 310 15.40 -5.46 -3.01
C PRO A 310 16.63 -4.97 -2.19
N PRO A 311 16.83 -3.65 -1.98
CA PRO A 311 17.90 -3.19 -1.10
C PRO A 311 17.76 -3.69 0.34
N ALA A 312 16.54 -3.70 0.89
CA ALA A 312 16.28 -4.21 2.24
C ALA A 312 16.46 -5.73 2.31
N GLU A 313 16.00 -6.49 1.32
CA GLU A 313 16.18 -7.96 1.26
C GLU A 313 17.65 -8.37 1.26
N LYS A 314 18.45 -7.66 0.46
CA LYS A 314 19.90 -7.84 0.42
C LYS A 314 20.53 -7.53 1.76
N MET A 315 20.15 -6.41 2.40
CA MET A 315 20.72 -6.02 3.69
C MET A 315 20.32 -6.98 4.81
N ALA A 316 19.06 -7.42 4.86
CA ALA A 316 18.58 -8.40 5.82
C ALA A 316 19.39 -9.70 5.72
N THR A 317 19.61 -10.19 4.50
CA THR A 317 20.43 -11.38 4.25
C THR A 317 21.87 -11.20 4.73
N LEU A 318 22.48 -10.03 4.46
CA LEU A 318 23.85 -9.73 4.88
C LEU A 318 24.00 -9.63 6.41
N GLN A 319 22.98 -9.12 7.10
CA GLN A 319 22.99 -8.93 8.54
C GLN A 319 22.43 -10.13 9.32
N GLY A 320 21.82 -11.11 8.64
CA GLY A 320 21.12 -12.21 9.29
C GLY A 320 19.84 -11.76 9.99
N GLU A 321 19.24 -10.65 9.54
CA GLU A 321 17.99 -10.13 10.08
C GLU A 321 16.77 -10.79 9.41
N PRO A 322 15.66 -10.97 10.15
CA PRO A 322 14.42 -11.42 9.55
C PRO A 322 13.84 -10.36 8.62
N LEU A 323 13.15 -10.82 7.59
CA LEU A 323 12.34 -9.97 6.74
C LEU A 323 10.93 -9.81 7.31
N LEU A 324 10.35 -8.63 7.06
CA LEU A 324 9.03 -8.27 7.54
C LEU A 324 8.07 -8.06 6.36
N ARG A 325 6.99 -8.84 6.33
CA ARG A 325 5.87 -8.61 5.40
C ARG A 325 5.10 -7.36 5.79
N THR A 326 4.97 -6.42 4.86
CA THR A 326 4.17 -5.19 5.06
C THR A 326 2.88 -5.26 4.23
N GLY A 327 1.87 -4.48 4.61
CA GLY A 327 0.58 -4.37 3.89
C GLY A 327 0.31 -2.97 3.34
N GLY A 328 1.34 -2.11 3.23
CA GLY A 328 1.21 -0.74 2.75
C GLY A 328 0.75 0.29 3.80
N SER A 329 0.51 -0.13 5.04
CA SER A 329 0.18 0.76 6.18
C SER A 329 1.07 0.48 7.38
N VAL A 330 1.40 1.51 8.17
CA VAL A 330 2.09 1.36 9.46
C VAL A 330 1.38 0.37 10.40
N SER A 331 0.04 0.30 10.35
CA SER A 331 -0.75 -0.63 11.16
C SER A 331 -0.57 -2.10 10.76
N THR A 332 -0.47 -2.37 9.45
CA THR A 332 -0.18 -3.72 8.95
C THR A 332 1.24 -4.15 9.33
N THR A 333 2.21 -3.22 9.27
CA THR A 333 3.59 -3.46 9.71
C THR A 333 3.67 -3.70 11.22
N LEU A 334 2.90 -2.97 12.02
CA LEU A 334 2.78 -3.18 13.47
C LEU A 334 2.29 -4.60 13.79
N PHE A 335 1.26 -5.07 13.07
CA PHE A 335 0.75 -6.43 13.21
C PHE A 335 1.81 -7.48 12.85
N SER A 336 2.47 -7.32 11.71
CA SER A 336 3.56 -8.22 11.30
C SER A 336 4.71 -8.24 12.31
N LEU A 337 5.05 -7.08 12.90
CA LEU A 337 6.11 -6.99 13.91
C LEU A 337 5.71 -7.75 15.18
N ALA A 338 4.49 -7.53 15.69
CA ALA A 338 4.00 -8.25 16.85
C ALA A 338 4.02 -9.78 16.64
N ARG A 339 3.64 -10.22 15.44
CA ARG A 339 3.74 -11.62 15.00
C ARG A 339 5.19 -12.12 14.95
N LEU A 340 6.09 -11.35 14.37
CA LEU A 340 7.50 -11.69 14.25
C LEU A 340 8.17 -11.85 15.62
N LEU A 341 7.80 -11.01 16.59
CA LEU A 341 8.24 -11.10 17.98
C LEU A 341 7.59 -12.25 18.77
N GLY A 342 6.63 -12.96 18.17
CA GLY A 342 5.92 -14.06 18.81
C GLY A 342 4.95 -13.62 19.91
N LEU A 343 4.47 -12.37 19.86
CA LEU A 343 3.50 -11.82 20.82
C LEU A 343 2.08 -12.32 20.52
N GLY A 344 1.31 -12.59 21.57
CA GLY A 344 -0.02 -13.17 21.45
C GLY A 344 -0.63 -13.53 22.83
N PRO A 345 -1.96 -13.51 22.97
CA PRO A 345 -2.97 -13.14 21.96
C PRO A 345 -2.90 -11.66 21.54
N ILE A 346 -3.31 -11.36 20.31
CA ILE A 346 -3.25 -10.01 19.71
C ILE A 346 -4.65 -9.41 19.64
N THR A 347 -4.83 -8.18 20.15
CA THR A 347 -6.02 -7.37 19.89
C THR A 347 -5.68 -6.04 19.20
N LEU A 348 -6.57 -5.59 18.33
CA LEU A 348 -6.48 -4.27 17.68
C LEU A 348 -7.34 -3.23 18.42
N ILE A 349 -6.84 -2.00 18.53
CA ILE A 349 -7.64 -0.81 18.91
C ILE A 349 -7.29 0.40 18.03
N GLY A 350 -8.24 1.31 17.84
CA GLY A 350 -8.09 2.44 16.92
C GLY A 350 -7.81 2.00 15.47
N GLN A 351 -8.18 0.77 15.10
CA GLN A 351 -8.04 0.22 13.76
C GLN A 351 -9.36 0.32 13.00
N ASP A 352 -9.80 1.56 12.76
CA ASP A 352 -11.12 1.81 12.19
C ASP A 352 -11.25 1.35 10.73
N LEU A 353 -10.21 1.54 9.91
CA LEU A 353 -10.23 1.20 8.47
C LEU A 353 -11.42 1.80 7.69
N ALA A 354 -11.97 2.90 8.19
CA ALA A 354 -13.10 3.62 7.63
C ALA A 354 -13.08 5.07 8.12
N TYR A 355 -13.90 5.92 7.50
CA TYR A 355 -14.19 7.26 8.01
C TYR A 355 -15.23 7.18 9.13
N THR A 356 -14.84 6.67 10.29
CA THR A 356 -15.69 6.63 11.50
C THR A 356 -16.02 8.04 11.94
N ASP A 357 -17.30 8.31 12.20
CA ASP A 357 -17.80 9.64 12.60
C ASP A 357 -17.35 10.79 11.66
N ASN A 358 -17.14 10.47 10.37
CA ASN A 358 -16.59 11.37 9.35
C ASN A 358 -15.20 11.94 9.70
N GLN A 359 -14.35 11.14 10.36
CA GLN A 359 -12.99 11.52 10.71
C GLN A 359 -11.99 10.56 10.07
N THR A 360 -10.83 11.07 9.63
CA THR A 360 -9.75 10.24 9.06
C THR A 360 -8.90 9.58 10.14
N HIS A 361 -8.66 10.29 11.24
CA HIS A 361 -7.87 9.89 12.40
C HIS A 361 -8.52 10.44 13.66
N VAL A 362 -8.11 9.98 14.84
CA VAL A 362 -8.59 10.51 16.12
C VAL A 362 -8.16 11.96 16.35
N GLU A 363 -9.06 12.75 16.94
CA GLU A 363 -8.80 14.14 17.32
C GLU A 363 -7.58 14.25 18.24
N GLY A 364 -6.73 15.24 18.00
CA GLY A 364 -5.46 15.42 18.72
C GLY A 364 -4.26 14.74 18.08
N THR A 365 -4.41 14.10 16.92
CA THR A 365 -3.28 13.66 16.08
C THR A 365 -3.01 14.68 14.95
N HIS A 366 -1.75 14.80 14.51
CA HIS A 366 -1.35 15.69 13.41
C HIS A 366 -2.02 15.35 12.05
N LEU A 367 -2.55 14.13 11.88
CA LEU A 367 -3.28 13.70 10.69
C LEU A 367 -4.81 13.87 10.81
N PHE A 368 -5.30 14.45 11.92
CA PHE A 368 -6.74 14.67 12.11
C PHE A 368 -7.33 15.57 11.01
N GLN A 369 -8.38 15.07 10.36
CA GLN A 369 -9.19 15.84 9.43
C GLN A 369 -10.67 15.51 9.65
N LYS A 370 -11.51 16.54 9.78
CA LYS A 370 -12.96 16.42 9.69
C LYS A 370 -13.36 16.34 8.23
N TRP A 371 -14.12 15.32 7.86
CA TRP A 371 -14.57 15.09 6.50
C TRP A 371 -16.00 15.61 6.31
N GLU A 372 -16.19 16.69 5.55
CA GLU A 372 -17.52 17.20 5.20
C GLU A 372 -17.95 16.74 3.79
N GLN A 373 -19.05 15.96 3.75
CA GLN A 373 -19.92 15.58 2.63
C GLN A 373 -19.34 14.92 1.35
N GLN A 374 -20.03 13.86 0.91
CA GLN A 374 -19.77 12.98 -0.26
C GLN A 374 -18.43 12.24 -0.23
N ALA A 375 -18.26 11.33 0.75
CA ALA A 375 -17.14 10.40 0.75
C ALA A 375 -17.17 9.50 -0.49
N VAL A 376 -16.10 9.58 -1.31
CA VAL A 376 -15.81 8.57 -2.34
C VAL A 376 -15.21 7.37 -1.62
N GLY A 377 -16.00 6.31 -1.47
CA GLY A 377 -15.62 5.09 -0.78
C GLY A 377 -16.76 4.07 -0.80
N GLU A 378 -16.45 2.82 -0.49
CA GLU A 378 -17.45 1.76 -0.45
C GLU A 378 -18.11 1.74 0.92
N ARG A 379 -19.42 1.46 0.98
CA ARG A 379 -20.12 1.22 2.24
C ARG A 379 -19.88 -0.22 2.65
N VAL A 380 -19.23 -0.42 3.79
CA VAL A 380 -18.93 -1.74 4.34
C VAL A 380 -19.59 -1.93 5.70
N LEU A 381 -19.75 -3.18 6.14
CA LEU A 381 -20.36 -3.50 7.42
C LEU A 381 -19.60 -2.82 8.57
N ALA A 382 -20.34 -2.20 9.50
CA ALA A 382 -19.76 -1.57 10.69
C ALA A 382 -19.31 -2.61 11.72
N TYR A 383 -18.32 -2.26 12.56
CA TYR A 383 -17.75 -3.11 13.62
C TYR A 383 -18.79 -3.82 14.49
N ASP A 384 -19.83 -3.10 14.92
CA ASP A 384 -20.92 -3.62 15.76
C ASP A 384 -21.96 -4.44 14.98
N ARG A 385 -21.75 -4.61 13.68
CA ARG A 385 -22.67 -5.20 12.71
C ARG A 385 -24.01 -4.44 12.60
N GLN A 386 -24.08 -3.21 13.09
CA GLN A 386 -25.26 -2.36 12.99
C GLN A 386 -25.05 -1.31 11.89
N GLY A 387 -25.55 -1.63 10.71
CA GLY A 387 -25.43 -0.74 9.55
C GLY A 387 -24.05 -0.79 8.92
N THR A 388 -23.61 0.36 8.39
CA THR A 388 -22.44 0.43 7.51
C THR A 388 -21.64 1.72 7.70
N VAL A 389 -20.34 1.65 7.54
CA VAL A 389 -19.41 2.79 7.49
C VAL A 389 -18.85 2.97 6.07
N VAL A 390 -18.35 4.17 5.75
CA VAL A 390 -17.70 4.42 4.45
C VAL A 390 -16.21 4.19 4.58
N ALA A 391 -15.66 3.33 3.74
CA ALA A 391 -14.24 3.04 3.67
C ALA A 391 -13.68 3.40 2.28
N PRO A 392 -12.68 4.30 2.19
CA PRO A 392 -11.98 4.55 0.94
C PRO A 392 -11.13 3.33 0.56
N ARG A 393 -10.79 3.23 -0.72
CA ARG A 393 -10.16 2.05 -1.30
C ARG A 393 -8.83 1.64 -0.64
N ASN A 394 -7.99 2.60 -0.28
CA ASN A 394 -6.73 2.32 0.43
C ASN A 394 -6.97 1.66 1.80
N LEU A 395 -8.01 2.06 2.54
CA LEU A 395 -8.36 1.41 3.81
C LEU A 395 -8.99 0.03 3.58
N LEU A 396 -9.73 -0.17 2.49
CA LEU A 396 -10.23 -1.49 2.09
C LEU A 396 -9.09 -2.47 1.76
N LEU A 397 -8.01 -2.00 1.14
CA LEU A 397 -6.81 -2.80 0.91
C LEU A 397 -6.19 -3.27 2.24
N TYR A 398 -6.07 -2.37 3.22
CA TYR A 398 -5.56 -2.73 4.54
C TYR A 398 -6.50 -3.68 5.29
N LYS A 399 -7.83 -3.47 5.19
CA LYS A 399 -8.85 -4.37 5.73
C LYS A 399 -8.70 -5.78 5.17
N LYS A 400 -8.63 -5.91 3.84
CA LYS A 400 -8.42 -7.18 3.17
C LYS A 400 -7.10 -7.84 3.59
N TRP A 401 -6.04 -7.06 3.75
CA TRP A 401 -4.76 -7.58 4.24
C TRP A 401 -4.87 -8.20 5.64
N PHE A 402 -5.62 -7.59 6.56
CA PHE A 402 -5.87 -8.16 7.89
C PHE A 402 -6.69 -9.45 7.80
N GLU A 403 -7.71 -9.48 6.94
CA GLU A 403 -8.54 -10.68 6.69
C GLU A 403 -7.70 -11.84 6.15
N GLU A 404 -6.82 -11.56 5.21
CA GLU A 404 -5.86 -12.54 4.70
C GLU A 404 -4.92 -13.06 5.81
N GLN A 405 -4.56 -12.24 6.81
CA GLN A 405 -3.80 -12.73 7.97
C GLN A 405 -4.65 -13.68 8.82
N ALA A 406 -5.92 -13.35 9.08
CA ALA A 406 -6.81 -14.20 9.86
C ALA A 406 -7.12 -15.54 9.16
N GLU A 407 -7.17 -15.56 7.83
CA GLU A 407 -7.32 -16.79 7.05
C GLU A 407 -6.03 -17.62 7.00
N MET A 408 -4.87 -16.97 6.95
CA MET A 408 -3.56 -17.62 6.86
C MET A 408 -3.15 -18.34 8.15
N TYR A 409 -3.55 -17.80 9.30
CA TYR A 409 -3.15 -18.33 10.60
C TYR A 409 -4.32 -18.97 11.33
N ASN A 410 -4.09 -20.17 11.89
CA ASN A 410 -5.09 -20.89 12.69
C ASN A 410 -5.18 -20.37 14.15
N GLU A 411 -4.98 -19.06 14.36
CA GLU A 411 -5.04 -18.40 15.67
C GLU A 411 -6.19 -17.39 15.68
N THR A 412 -6.81 -17.18 16.83
CA THR A 412 -7.83 -16.15 16.99
C THR A 412 -7.19 -14.79 17.20
N PHE A 413 -7.40 -13.86 16.26
CA PHE A 413 -7.10 -12.45 16.44
C PHE A 413 -8.32 -11.68 16.91
N TYR A 414 -8.11 -10.67 17.75
CA TYR A 414 -9.19 -9.91 18.36
C TYR A 414 -9.26 -8.49 17.79
N ASN A 415 -10.48 -7.98 17.63
CA ASN A 415 -10.72 -6.58 17.29
C ASN A 415 -11.53 -5.92 18.42
N SER A 416 -10.87 -5.03 19.15
CA SER A 416 -11.43 -4.27 20.27
C SER A 416 -11.55 -2.77 19.96
N THR A 417 -11.59 -2.41 18.68
CA THR A 417 -11.50 -1.01 18.26
C THR A 417 -12.70 -0.15 18.66
N GLY A 418 -13.90 -0.73 18.80
CA GLY A 418 -15.10 0.03 19.21
C GLY A 418 -15.67 0.99 18.14
N GLY A 419 -15.36 0.76 16.86
CA GLY A 419 -15.77 1.59 15.73
C GLY A 419 -15.24 1.10 14.39
N GLY A 420 -15.51 1.82 13.30
CA GLY A 420 -14.95 1.46 11.99
C GLY A 420 -15.56 0.24 11.32
N ALA A 421 -14.81 -0.34 10.38
CA ALA A 421 -15.22 -1.45 9.54
C ALA A 421 -15.13 -2.80 10.28
N TYR A 422 -16.09 -3.67 10.03
CA TYR A 422 -16.04 -5.07 10.44
C TYR A 422 -14.96 -5.81 9.65
N ILE A 423 -13.98 -6.40 10.33
CA ILE A 423 -12.87 -7.17 9.73
C ILE A 423 -13.23 -8.65 9.78
N GLU A 424 -13.39 -9.30 8.63
CA GLU A 424 -13.66 -10.73 8.57
C GLU A 424 -12.50 -11.55 9.19
N GLY A 425 -12.82 -12.73 9.76
CA GLY A 425 -11.85 -13.61 10.43
C GLY A 425 -11.42 -13.17 11.85
N PHE A 426 -11.59 -11.91 12.23
CA PHE A 426 -11.31 -11.43 13.59
C PHE A 426 -12.47 -11.71 14.55
N SER A 427 -12.15 -11.94 15.83
CA SER A 427 -13.11 -11.98 16.93
C SER A 427 -13.37 -10.57 17.45
N HIS A 428 -14.58 -10.05 17.22
CA HIS A 428 -14.97 -8.71 17.63
C HIS A 428 -15.54 -8.74 19.04
N ILE A 429 -14.78 -8.23 20.01
CA ILE A 429 -15.15 -8.13 21.42
C ILE A 429 -14.74 -6.77 21.97
N SER A 430 -15.36 -6.31 23.05
CA SER A 430 -14.93 -5.08 23.71
C SER A 430 -13.52 -5.21 24.33
N LEU A 431 -12.82 -4.09 24.47
CA LEU A 431 -11.50 -4.09 25.14
C LEU A 431 -11.58 -4.62 26.58
N SER A 432 -12.68 -4.34 27.30
CA SER A 432 -12.92 -4.88 28.63
C SER A 432 -13.04 -6.42 28.64
N GLU A 433 -13.73 -7.00 27.66
CA GLU A 433 -13.83 -8.45 27.52
C GLU A 433 -12.47 -9.08 27.18
N PHE A 434 -11.69 -8.44 26.31
CA PHE A 434 -10.33 -8.89 26.02
C PHE A 434 -9.44 -8.86 27.26
N ILE A 435 -9.43 -7.76 28.03
CA ILE A 435 -8.67 -7.64 29.29
C ILE A 435 -9.08 -8.76 30.26
N ASN A 436 -10.37 -9.00 30.43
CA ASN A 436 -10.86 -10.08 31.29
C ASN A 436 -10.38 -11.47 30.84
N SER A 437 -10.21 -11.70 29.52
CA SER A 437 -9.68 -12.96 28.98
C SER A 437 -8.20 -13.18 29.30
N VAL A 438 -7.43 -12.12 29.53
CA VAL A 438 -5.97 -12.17 29.79
C VAL A 438 -5.58 -11.72 31.20
N GLN A 439 -6.54 -11.41 32.07
CA GLN A 439 -6.32 -10.85 33.41
C GLN A 439 -5.41 -11.70 34.33
N SER A 440 -5.29 -13.01 34.06
CA SER A 440 -4.40 -13.90 34.81
C SER A 440 -2.93 -13.78 34.41
N ILE A 441 -2.63 -13.04 33.34
CA ILE A 441 -1.28 -12.82 32.83
C ILE A 441 -0.79 -11.49 33.37
N ASP A 442 0.34 -11.51 34.07
CA ASP A 442 1.10 -10.31 34.43
C ASP A 442 2.23 -10.13 33.41
N VAL A 443 2.33 -8.93 32.85
CA VAL A 443 3.36 -8.55 31.87
C VAL A 443 4.44 -7.66 32.45
N LYS A 444 4.42 -7.36 33.75
CA LYS A 444 5.39 -6.45 34.39
C LYS A 444 6.84 -6.88 34.13
N ASP A 445 7.21 -8.10 34.47
CA ASP A 445 8.58 -8.60 34.28
C ASP A 445 8.96 -8.60 32.79
N ALA A 446 8.01 -8.98 31.92
CA ALA A 446 8.23 -8.99 30.48
C ALA A 446 8.44 -7.60 29.89
N ARG A 447 7.72 -6.59 30.39
CA ARG A 447 7.89 -5.18 30.05
C ARG A 447 9.24 -4.67 30.54
N GLU A 448 9.59 -4.93 31.80
CA GLU A 448 10.88 -4.55 32.36
C GLU A 448 12.04 -5.14 31.55
N ASP A 449 11.95 -6.44 31.19
CA ASP A 449 12.94 -7.08 30.32
C ASP A 449 12.96 -6.50 28.91
N PHE A 450 11.79 -6.19 28.32
CA PHE A 450 11.70 -5.57 26.99
C PHE A 450 12.43 -4.22 26.96
N HIS A 451 12.14 -3.32 27.91
CA HIS A 451 12.81 -2.02 28.00
C HIS A 451 14.29 -2.16 28.36
N ARG A 452 14.65 -3.11 29.23
CA ARG A 452 16.07 -3.39 29.55
C ARG A 452 16.84 -3.81 28.30
N ILE A 453 16.32 -4.76 27.52
CA ILE A 453 16.90 -5.18 26.24
C ILE A 453 17.04 -3.96 25.31
N ALA A 454 15.99 -3.14 25.20
CA ALA A 454 16.02 -1.98 24.33
C ALA A 454 17.11 -0.95 24.72
N HIS A 455 17.22 -0.61 26.01
CA HIS A 455 18.22 0.35 26.50
C HIS A 455 19.65 -0.20 26.48
N GLU A 456 19.87 -1.47 26.85
CA GLU A 456 21.19 -2.11 26.78
C GLU A 456 21.74 -2.12 25.35
N LEU A 457 20.86 -2.35 24.37
CA LEU A 457 21.22 -2.33 22.95
C LEU A 457 21.47 -0.90 22.43
N HIS A 458 20.72 0.08 22.92
CA HIS A 458 20.88 1.48 22.55
C HIS A 458 22.20 2.08 23.06
N GLN A 459 22.52 1.94 24.34
CA GLN A 459 23.74 2.51 24.93
C GLN A 459 25.04 1.95 24.33
N ARG A 460 24.99 0.72 23.80
CA ARG A 460 26.13 0.08 23.12
C ARG A 460 26.33 0.56 21.68
N ASN A 461 25.40 1.33 21.12
CA ASN A 461 25.54 1.95 19.80
C ASN A 461 26.19 3.34 19.87
N ASP A 462 26.07 4.05 21.00
CA ASP A 462 26.70 5.37 21.18
C ASP A 462 28.22 5.30 21.49
N LEU A 463 28.76 4.09 21.68
CA LEU A 463 30.15 3.83 22.10
C LEU A 463 31.06 3.27 20.99
N GLY A 464 30.54 3.07 19.78
CA GLY A 464 31.29 2.56 18.62
C GLY A 464 31.15 3.50 17.43
#